data_AF-A0A8K0J491-F1
#
_entry.id   AF-A0A8K0J491-F1
#
_cell.length_a   1.000
_cell.length_b   1.000
_cell.length_c   1.000
_cell.angle_alpha   90.00
_cell.angle_beta   90.00
_cell.angle_gamma   90.00
#
_symmetry.space_group_name_H-M   'P 1'
#
loop_
_entity.id
_entity.type
_entity.pdbx_description
1 polymer ?
#
loop_
_entity_poly.entity_id
_entity_poly.type
_entity_poly.pdbx_seq_one_letter_code
_entity_poly.pdbx_strand_id
1 'polypeptide(L)'
;MRTSARLLAFLAAVNTCYAANDAPIITGNPVDVIYTASLPSKPFFAAPGLSGSIQGFISASAPPDGVGVRFTIRFENLPKTGGPFPYHLHIQKATGGNCTAAGAHLDPTNRGEKPPCDAGNLPSCQAGDLSGKYGRINSDPFTAEYVDKFLSLKEDDPAFFGNRSFVIHLANTTRVACADFVRGGSNSTSKGDKSACVSGALAGGCPSPSRSASPSSDHSLASPTTMSPSSSSNHSLVSPTTVLAAAGKTTPLSLAWWTCAIGLLVAFLG
;
A
#
# COMPACT_ATOMS: atom_id res chain seq x y z
N MET A 1 29.95 -59.09 27.73
CA MET A 1 30.09 -57.83 26.96
C MET A 1 28.74 -57.56 26.29
N ARG A 2 27.86 -56.77 26.93
CA ARG A 2 27.53 -55.36 26.59
C ARG A 2 27.05 -55.20 25.14
N THR A 3 25.75 -55.40 24.89
CA THR A 3 24.65 -54.40 24.78
C THR A 3 24.62 -53.61 23.48
N SER A 4 23.39 -53.49 22.96
CA SER A 4 22.82 -52.35 22.22
C SER A 4 22.82 -52.42 20.69
N ALA A 5 21.77 -53.06 20.15
CA ALA A 5 21.24 -52.73 18.82
C ALA A 5 20.54 -51.36 18.90
N ARG A 6 21.10 -50.35 18.22
CA ARG A 6 20.52 -49.00 18.15
C ARG A 6 19.56 -48.94 16.97
N LEU A 7 18.27 -48.76 17.27
CA LEU A 7 17.22 -48.47 16.30
C LEU A 7 17.33 -46.98 15.90
N LEU A 8 17.79 -46.70 14.68
CA LEU A 8 17.82 -45.36 14.10
C LEU A 8 16.46 -45.06 13.45
N ALA A 9 15.65 -44.24 14.09
CA ALA A 9 14.44 -43.68 13.48
C ALA A 9 14.83 -42.49 12.58
N PHE A 10 14.78 -42.68 11.27
CA PHE A 10 14.90 -41.60 10.29
C PHE A 10 13.54 -40.89 10.14
N LEU A 11 13.38 -39.73 10.78
CA LEU A 11 12.31 -38.78 10.44
C LEU A 11 12.73 -38.02 9.17
N ALA A 12 12.23 -38.45 8.02
CA ALA A 12 12.30 -37.66 6.80
C ALA A 12 11.30 -36.50 6.90
N ALA A 13 11.79 -35.28 7.14
CA ALA A 13 10.99 -34.08 7.01
C ALA A 13 10.75 -33.82 5.51
N VAL A 14 9.56 -34.12 5.03
CA VAL A 14 9.14 -33.79 3.66
C VAL A 14 8.83 -32.28 3.64
N ASN A 15 9.80 -31.48 3.23
CA ASN A 15 9.56 -30.07 2.88
C ASN A 15 8.87 -30.05 1.51
N THR A 16 7.53 -30.05 1.50
CA THR A 16 6.76 -29.76 0.29
C THR A 16 6.96 -28.29 -0.08
N CYS A 17 7.70 -28.01 -1.16
CA CYS A 17 7.66 -26.68 -1.78
C CYS A 17 6.30 -26.54 -2.49
N TYR A 18 5.38 -25.79 -1.88
CA TYR A 18 4.21 -25.34 -2.64
C TYR A 18 4.70 -24.35 -3.69
N ALA A 19 4.48 -24.64 -4.96
CA ALA A 19 4.62 -23.64 -6.01
C ALA A 19 3.60 -22.54 -5.71
N ALA A 20 4.07 -21.31 -5.54
CA ALA A 20 3.17 -20.17 -5.40
C ALA A 20 2.32 -20.03 -6.66
N ASN A 21 1.03 -19.77 -6.47
CA ASN A 21 0.11 -19.52 -7.57
C ASN A 21 0.15 -18.05 -7.96
N ASP A 22 -0.05 -17.75 -9.24
CA ASP A 22 -0.27 -16.39 -9.72
C ASP A 22 -1.49 -15.77 -9.04
N ALA A 23 -1.39 -14.49 -8.71
CA ALA A 23 -2.48 -13.73 -8.11
C ALA A 23 -3.62 -13.53 -9.12
N PRO A 24 -4.87 -13.87 -8.75
CA PRO A 24 -6.02 -13.68 -9.64
C PRO A 24 -6.35 -12.19 -9.79
N ILE A 25 -6.92 -11.83 -10.94
CA ILE A 25 -7.51 -10.51 -11.13
C ILE A 25 -8.76 -10.40 -10.25
N ILE A 26 -8.81 -9.36 -9.42
CA ILE A 26 -9.96 -9.03 -8.57
C ILE A 26 -10.96 -8.21 -9.38
N THR A 27 -12.20 -8.67 -9.39
CA THR A 27 -13.35 -7.97 -9.98
C THR A 27 -14.43 -7.76 -8.93
N GLY A 28 -15.39 -6.86 -9.22
CA GLY A 28 -16.51 -6.58 -8.33
C GLY A 28 -16.11 -5.86 -7.04
N ASN A 29 -15.05 -5.05 -7.07
CA ASN A 29 -14.74 -4.18 -5.94
C ASN A 29 -15.85 -3.10 -5.79
N PRO A 30 -16.29 -2.78 -4.56
CA PRO A 30 -17.26 -1.71 -4.32
C PRO A 30 -16.73 -0.35 -4.80
N VAL A 31 -17.54 0.36 -5.60
CA VAL A 31 -17.17 1.66 -6.23
C VAL A 31 -17.53 2.87 -5.39
N ASP A 32 -18.27 2.69 -4.30
CA ASP A 32 -18.79 3.73 -3.41
C ASP A 32 -17.97 3.92 -2.12
N VAL A 33 -16.83 3.22 -2.02
CA VAL A 33 -15.94 3.25 -0.87
C VAL A 33 -14.54 3.73 -1.25
N ILE A 34 -13.92 4.45 -0.32
CA ILE A 34 -12.54 4.92 -0.40
C ILE A 34 -11.84 4.47 0.87
N TYR A 35 -10.64 3.92 0.77
CA TYR A 35 -9.79 3.67 1.92
C TYR A 35 -8.58 4.59 1.87
N THR A 36 -8.36 5.38 2.92
CA THR A 36 -7.22 6.30 3.00
C THR A 36 -6.37 5.96 4.21
N ALA A 37 -5.06 5.92 4.01
CA ALA A 37 -4.07 5.78 5.06
C ALA A 37 -3.14 6.98 5.02
N SER A 38 -3.12 7.77 6.09
CA SER A 38 -2.31 9.00 6.21
C SER A 38 -1.20 8.80 7.23
N LEU A 39 0.03 9.15 6.86
CA LEU A 39 1.20 9.01 7.73
C LEU A 39 1.08 9.95 8.95
N PRO A 40 1.39 9.47 10.17
CA PRO A 40 1.34 10.30 11.35
C PRO A 40 2.51 11.30 11.39
N SER A 41 2.27 12.46 12.01
CA SER A 41 3.31 13.47 12.22
C SER A 41 4.41 13.01 13.20
N LYS A 42 4.09 12.08 14.10
CA LYS A 42 5.06 11.48 15.03
C LYS A 42 5.91 10.44 14.29
N PRO A 43 7.24 10.58 14.26
CA PRO A 43 8.11 9.61 13.59
C PRO A 43 8.11 8.28 14.33
N PHE A 44 8.07 7.19 13.57
CA PHE A 44 8.33 5.84 14.07
C PHE A 44 9.84 5.56 14.17
N PHE A 45 10.60 6.00 13.16
CA PHE A 45 12.04 5.76 13.06
C PHE A 45 12.80 7.07 12.84
N ALA A 46 13.92 7.23 13.53
CA ALA A 46 14.82 8.38 13.36
C ALA A 46 15.87 8.06 12.29
N ALA A 47 15.52 8.28 11.01
CA ALA A 47 16.47 8.10 9.92
C ALA A 47 17.53 9.23 9.90
N PRO A 48 18.81 8.93 9.62
CA PRO A 48 19.83 9.97 9.45
C PRO A 48 19.42 10.98 8.37
N GLY A 49 19.45 12.27 8.71
CA GLY A 49 19.07 13.35 7.79
C GLY A 49 17.56 13.51 7.57
N LEU A 50 16.72 12.80 8.32
CA LEU A 50 15.28 13.04 8.37
C LEU A 50 14.96 13.88 9.62
N SER A 51 14.38 15.07 9.41
CA SER A 51 13.81 15.88 10.48
C SER A 51 12.30 15.66 10.52
N GLY A 52 11.78 15.19 11.66
CA GLY A 52 10.38 14.82 11.79
C GLY A 52 10.05 13.46 11.17
N SER A 53 8.84 13.32 10.62
CA SER A 53 8.33 12.10 9.99
C SER A 53 8.10 12.32 8.50
N ILE A 54 8.14 11.24 7.72
CA ILE A 54 7.62 11.24 6.35
C ILE A 54 6.15 11.64 6.40
N GLN A 55 5.74 12.55 5.53
CA GLN A 55 4.35 13.01 5.41
C GLN A 55 3.71 12.47 4.15
N GLY A 56 2.38 12.40 4.15
CA GLY A 56 1.61 12.01 2.97
C GLY A 56 0.62 10.89 3.22
N PHE A 57 0.10 10.32 2.14
CA PHE A 57 -0.99 9.36 2.19
C PHE A 57 -0.99 8.41 0.99
N ILE A 58 -1.72 7.30 1.18
CA ILE A 58 -2.24 6.46 0.10
C ILE A 58 -3.77 6.52 0.18
N SER A 59 -4.43 6.88 -0.91
CA SER A 59 -5.89 6.78 -1.07
C SER A 59 -6.21 5.71 -2.11
N ALA A 60 -7.23 4.90 -1.83
CA ALA A 60 -7.57 3.74 -2.64
C ALA A 60 -9.07 3.66 -2.89
N SER A 61 -9.46 3.45 -4.14
CA SER A 61 -10.86 3.31 -4.58
C SER A 61 -10.96 2.38 -5.78
N ALA A 62 -12.12 1.78 -6.03
CA ALA A 62 -12.30 0.97 -7.23
C ALA A 62 -12.46 1.86 -8.49
N PRO A 63 -11.91 1.47 -9.64
CA PRO A 63 -12.30 2.05 -10.93
C PRO A 63 -13.80 1.79 -11.23
N PRO A 64 -14.41 2.52 -12.19
CA PRO A 64 -15.84 2.37 -12.50
C PRO A 64 -16.27 0.96 -12.95
N ASP A 65 -15.36 0.16 -13.50
CA ASP A 65 -15.61 -1.23 -13.90
C ASP A 65 -15.48 -2.23 -12.72
N GLY A 66 -15.10 -1.76 -11.53
CA GLY A 66 -14.90 -2.58 -10.35
C GLY A 66 -13.70 -3.54 -10.43
N VAL A 67 -12.81 -3.38 -11.41
CA VAL A 67 -11.64 -4.26 -11.61
C VAL A 67 -10.41 -3.67 -10.94
N GLY A 68 -9.89 -4.38 -9.94
CA GLY A 68 -8.74 -3.93 -9.16
C GLY A 68 -9.02 -2.68 -8.33
N VAL A 69 -7.95 -2.00 -7.92
CA VAL A 69 -7.97 -0.86 -7.02
C VAL A 69 -7.07 0.23 -7.55
N ARG A 70 -7.62 1.42 -7.73
CA ARG A 70 -6.87 2.63 -8.05
C ARG A 70 -6.22 3.16 -6.78
N PHE A 71 -4.91 3.31 -6.81
CA PHE A 71 -4.14 3.97 -5.75
C PHE A 71 -3.73 5.37 -6.21
N THR A 72 -3.96 6.35 -5.36
CA THR A 72 -3.42 7.71 -5.46
C THR A 72 -2.47 7.93 -4.30
N ILE A 73 -1.21 8.23 -4.59
CA ILE A 73 -0.13 8.26 -3.62
C ILE A 73 0.56 9.62 -3.64
N ARG A 74 0.83 10.16 -2.45
CA ARG A 74 1.69 11.34 -2.27
C ARG A 74 2.54 11.16 -1.02
N PHE A 75 3.85 11.31 -1.15
CA PHE A 75 4.78 11.33 -0.02
C PHE A 75 5.75 12.51 -0.11
N GLU A 76 6.10 13.07 1.03
CA GLU A 76 7.01 14.21 1.16
C GLU A 76 7.86 14.06 2.42
N ASN A 77 8.94 14.86 2.50
CA ASN A 77 9.90 14.82 3.60
C ASN A 77 10.54 13.42 3.73
N LEU A 78 11.01 12.88 2.60
CA LEU A 78 11.69 11.60 2.59
C LEU A 78 13.13 11.73 3.12
N PRO A 79 13.69 10.68 3.73
CA PRO A 79 15.11 10.64 4.08
C PRO A 79 15.99 10.95 2.87
N LYS A 80 17.08 11.70 3.06
CA LYS A 80 18.01 12.03 1.95
C LYS A 80 18.90 10.86 1.54
N THR A 81 18.98 9.82 2.36
CA THR A 81 19.76 8.61 2.10
C THR A 81 18.96 7.36 2.48
N GLY A 82 19.42 6.18 2.06
CA GLY A 82 18.79 4.91 2.37
C GLY A 82 17.64 4.51 1.43
N GLY A 83 17.38 5.27 0.36
CA GLY A 83 16.47 4.89 -0.72
C GLY A 83 17.18 4.16 -1.88
N PRO A 84 16.50 3.90 -3.01
CA PRO A 84 15.06 4.12 -3.24
C PRO A 84 14.21 3.34 -2.24
N PHE A 85 13.12 3.93 -1.75
CA PHE A 85 12.35 3.41 -0.62
C PHE A 85 11.26 2.45 -1.11
N PRO A 86 11.33 1.14 -0.80
CA PRO A 86 10.22 0.25 -1.06
C PRO A 86 9.06 0.54 -0.11
N TYR A 87 7.84 0.28 -0.57
CA TYR A 87 6.61 0.40 0.18
C TYR A 87 5.67 -0.75 -0.19
N HIS A 88 5.01 -1.29 0.82
CA HIS A 88 4.17 -2.48 0.69
C HIS A 88 2.90 -2.34 1.53
N LEU A 89 1.87 -3.10 1.16
CA LEU A 89 0.73 -3.36 2.03
C LEU A 89 1.05 -4.54 2.93
N HIS A 90 0.70 -4.42 4.20
CA HIS A 90 1.03 -5.39 5.24
C HIS A 90 -0.23 -6.08 5.79
N ILE A 91 -0.04 -7.24 6.44
CA ILE A 91 -1.16 -8.08 6.87
C ILE A 91 -1.92 -7.56 8.10
N GLN A 92 -1.31 -6.70 8.92
CA GLN A 92 -1.92 -6.17 10.14
C GLN A 92 -1.96 -4.64 10.12
N LYS A 93 -2.73 -4.08 11.04
CA LYS A 93 -2.64 -2.66 11.39
C LYS A 93 -1.30 -2.35 12.06
N ALA A 94 -0.76 -1.17 11.81
CA ALA A 94 0.35 -0.56 12.52
C ALA A 94 -0.14 0.18 13.78
N THR A 95 -0.91 -0.52 14.63
CA THR A 95 -1.60 0.05 15.80
C THR A 95 -0.68 0.95 16.63
N GLY A 96 -1.13 2.18 16.88
CA GLY A 96 -0.38 3.18 17.66
C GLY A 96 0.86 3.73 16.95
N GLY A 97 0.95 3.59 15.62
CA GLY A 97 2.11 4.00 14.83
C GLY A 97 3.31 3.05 14.94
N ASN A 98 3.11 1.84 15.47
CA ASN A 98 4.16 0.83 15.55
C ASN A 98 4.25 0.05 14.23
N CYS A 99 5.18 0.43 13.37
CA CYS A 99 5.31 -0.21 12.05
C CYS A 99 5.70 -1.68 12.12
N THR A 100 6.32 -2.15 13.21
CA THR A 100 6.60 -3.59 13.39
C THR A 100 5.34 -4.42 13.57
N ALA A 101 4.29 -3.84 14.19
CA ALA A 101 3.02 -4.52 14.42
C ALA A 101 2.28 -4.89 13.12
N ALA A 102 2.59 -4.21 12.01
CA ALA A 102 2.02 -4.48 10.69
C ALA A 102 2.28 -5.91 10.18
N GLY A 103 3.27 -6.63 10.73
CA GLY A 103 3.55 -8.01 10.35
C GLY A 103 4.17 -8.16 8.95
N ALA A 104 3.94 -9.29 8.28
CA ALA A 104 4.46 -9.58 6.94
C ALA A 104 3.75 -8.77 5.83
N HIS A 105 4.25 -8.85 4.59
CA HIS A 105 3.55 -8.32 3.42
C HIS A 105 2.23 -9.07 3.18
N LEU A 106 1.23 -8.39 2.62
CA LEU A 106 -0.02 -9.01 2.20
C LEU A 106 0.24 -9.93 1.00
N ASP A 107 0.22 -11.24 1.24
CA ASP A 107 0.58 -12.26 0.25
C ASP A 107 -0.36 -13.48 0.34
N PRO A 108 -1.61 -13.37 -0.13
CA PRO A 108 -2.58 -14.47 -0.07
C PRO A 108 -2.18 -15.69 -0.92
N THR A 109 -1.27 -15.51 -1.88
CA THR A 109 -0.74 -16.54 -2.78
C THR A 109 0.47 -17.27 -2.22
N ASN A 110 0.99 -16.84 -1.05
CA ASN A 110 2.25 -17.34 -0.48
C ASN A 110 3.41 -17.30 -1.48
N ARG A 111 3.47 -16.24 -2.29
CA ARG A 111 4.49 -16.03 -3.32
C ARG A 111 5.88 -15.84 -2.73
N GLY A 112 5.96 -15.15 -1.60
CA GLY A 112 7.22 -14.82 -0.92
C GLY A 112 7.97 -13.67 -1.59
N GLU A 113 9.10 -13.29 -0.99
CA GLU A 113 9.92 -12.16 -1.47
C GLU A 113 10.96 -12.56 -2.53
N LYS A 114 11.27 -13.86 -2.64
CA LYS A 114 12.36 -14.38 -3.48
C LYS A 114 11.81 -15.37 -4.52
N PRO A 115 12.18 -15.23 -5.81
CA PRO A 115 12.95 -14.12 -6.40
C PRO A 115 12.23 -12.76 -6.24
N PRO A 116 12.85 -11.59 -6.43
CA PRO A 116 12.12 -10.30 -6.37
C PRO A 116 10.90 -10.29 -7.32
N CYS A 117 9.91 -9.43 -7.05
CA CYS A 117 8.79 -9.23 -7.97
C CYS A 117 9.29 -8.87 -9.37
N ASP A 118 8.71 -9.52 -10.39
CA ASP A 118 8.95 -9.22 -11.79
C ASP A 118 7.86 -8.25 -12.27
N ALA A 119 8.22 -6.99 -12.50
CA ALA A 119 7.30 -5.98 -13.02
C ALA A 119 6.77 -6.31 -14.42
N GLY A 120 7.45 -7.19 -15.18
CA GLY A 120 6.97 -7.72 -16.46
C GLY A 120 5.90 -8.81 -16.30
N ASN A 121 5.73 -9.35 -15.09
CA ASN A 121 4.74 -10.38 -14.76
C ASN A 121 4.10 -10.09 -13.39
N LEU A 122 3.27 -9.02 -13.34
CA LEU A 122 2.60 -8.57 -12.11
C LEU A 122 1.83 -9.64 -11.31
N PRO A 123 1.08 -10.59 -11.93
CA PRO A 123 0.38 -11.62 -11.13
C PRO A 123 1.35 -12.55 -10.40
N SER A 124 2.61 -12.64 -10.82
CA SER A 124 3.63 -13.42 -10.11
C SER A 124 4.20 -12.72 -8.88
N CYS A 125 3.72 -11.53 -8.51
CA CYS A 125 4.19 -10.77 -7.35
C CYS A 125 3.27 -10.94 -6.13
N GLN A 126 3.78 -10.64 -4.93
CA GLN A 126 2.91 -10.57 -3.75
C GLN A 126 1.84 -9.49 -3.99
N ALA A 127 0.59 -9.75 -3.57
CA ALA A 127 -0.50 -8.79 -3.75
C ALA A 127 -0.16 -7.41 -3.14
N GLY A 128 0.47 -7.39 -1.98
CA GLY A 128 0.91 -6.19 -1.28
C GLY A 128 2.22 -5.56 -1.78
N ASP A 129 2.94 -6.15 -2.73
CA ASP A 129 4.22 -5.62 -3.22
C ASP A 129 4.01 -4.52 -4.27
N LEU A 130 3.61 -3.33 -3.81
CA LEU A 130 3.37 -2.18 -4.68
C LEU A 130 4.65 -1.66 -5.32
N SER A 131 5.77 -1.64 -4.58
CA SER A 131 7.07 -1.20 -5.10
C SER A 131 7.66 -2.10 -6.17
N GLY A 132 7.52 -3.42 -6.04
CA GLY A 132 7.94 -4.37 -7.05
C GLY A 132 7.13 -4.20 -8.34
N LYS A 133 5.82 -3.96 -8.22
CA LYS A 133 4.90 -3.83 -9.36
C LYS A 133 5.00 -2.48 -10.07
N TYR A 134 5.07 -1.37 -9.32
CA TYR A 134 4.92 -0.01 -9.85
C TYR A 134 6.14 0.89 -9.64
N GLY A 135 7.22 0.35 -9.06
CA GLY A 135 8.46 1.06 -8.79
C GLY A 135 8.54 1.59 -7.35
N ARG A 136 9.79 1.72 -6.87
CA ARG A 136 10.12 2.26 -5.55
C ARG A 136 10.01 3.78 -5.54
N ILE A 137 9.86 4.35 -4.35
CA ILE A 137 9.87 5.80 -4.16
C ILE A 137 11.30 6.32 -4.39
N ASN A 138 11.45 7.23 -5.35
CA ASN A 138 12.75 7.72 -5.84
C ASN A 138 12.84 9.24 -6.01
N SER A 139 11.82 9.99 -5.56
CA SER A 139 11.72 11.44 -5.65
C SER A 139 11.08 12.01 -4.38
N ASP A 140 11.29 13.30 -4.10
CA ASP A 140 10.75 14.03 -2.95
C ASP A 140 10.38 15.44 -3.42
N PRO A 141 9.08 15.78 -3.58
CA PRO A 141 7.92 14.94 -3.31
C PRO A 141 7.78 13.78 -4.30
N PHE A 142 7.21 12.67 -3.83
CA PHE A 142 6.80 11.54 -4.66
C PHE A 142 5.30 11.56 -4.88
N THR A 143 4.87 11.39 -6.13
CA THR A 143 3.45 11.24 -6.50
C THR A 143 3.30 10.10 -7.49
N ALA A 144 2.28 9.27 -7.31
CA ALA A 144 1.95 8.20 -8.25
C ALA A 144 0.44 7.94 -8.29
N GLU A 145 -0.04 7.50 -9.45
CA GLU A 145 -1.36 6.92 -9.61
C GLU A 145 -1.27 5.68 -10.50
N TYR A 146 -1.91 4.58 -10.09
CA TYR A 146 -1.99 3.35 -10.87
C TYR A 146 -3.17 2.50 -10.41
N VAL A 147 -3.56 1.51 -11.22
CA VAL A 147 -4.58 0.52 -10.89
C VAL A 147 -3.91 -0.83 -10.64
N ASP A 148 -4.08 -1.36 -9.44
CA ASP A 148 -3.65 -2.71 -9.09
C ASP A 148 -4.77 -3.73 -9.24
N LYS A 149 -4.58 -4.71 -10.12
CA LYS A 149 -5.60 -5.71 -10.42
C LYS A 149 -5.70 -6.84 -9.40
N PHE A 150 -4.80 -6.91 -8.42
CA PHE A 150 -4.62 -8.09 -7.56
C PHE A 150 -4.97 -7.81 -6.08
N LEU A 151 -5.36 -6.58 -5.77
CA LEU A 151 -5.82 -6.15 -4.45
C LEU A 151 -7.34 -5.98 -4.44
N SER A 152 -7.93 -6.11 -3.25
CA SER A 152 -9.38 -6.10 -3.06
C SER A 152 -9.84 -5.04 -2.05
N LEU A 153 -11.04 -4.51 -2.28
CA LEU A 153 -11.84 -3.71 -1.35
C LEU A 153 -13.02 -4.49 -0.77
N LYS A 154 -13.23 -5.76 -1.16
CA LYS A 154 -14.25 -6.66 -0.59
C LYS A 154 -13.73 -7.29 0.70
N GLU A 155 -14.43 -7.12 1.82
CA GLU A 155 -13.94 -7.50 3.15
C GLU A 155 -13.72 -9.02 3.33
N ASP A 156 -14.40 -9.85 2.55
CA ASP A 156 -14.32 -11.30 2.55
C ASP A 156 -13.22 -11.87 1.64
N ASP A 157 -12.56 -11.02 0.86
CA ASP A 157 -11.50 -11.42 -0.07
C ASP A 157 -10.13 -11.50 0.64
N PRO A 158 -9.32 -12.56 0.42
CA PRO A 158 -7.99 -12.68 1.02
C PRO A 158 -7.03 -11.51 0.70
N ALA A 159 -7.21 -10.86 -0.45
CA ALA A 159 -6.43 -9.69 -0.87
C ALA A 159 -7.00 -8.36 -0.35
N PHE A 160 -8.00 -8.40 0.53
CA PHE A 160 -8.56 -7.22 1.19
C PHE A 160 -7.51 -6.54 2.07
N PHE A 161 -7.24 -5.26 1.82
CA PHE A 161 -6.28 -4.47 2.61
C PHE A 161 -6.93 -3.34 3.42
N GLY A 162 -8.23 -3.08 3.25
CA GLY A 162 -8.90 -1.90 3.78
C GLY A 162 -8.93 -1.79 5.31
N ASN A 163 -8.65 -2.88 6.04
CA ASN A 163 -8.50 -2.90 7.50
C ASN A 163 -7.04 -3.10 7.96
N ARG A 164 -6.06 -2.94 7.06
CA ARG A 164 -4.63 -3.18 7.31
C ARG A 164 -3.83 -1.90 7.21
N SER A 165 -2.52 -2.00 7.00
CA SER A 165 -1.61 -0.87 6.89
C SER A 165 -0.73 -0.93 5.66
N PHE A 166 -0.12 0.20 5.30
CA PHE A 166 1.06 0.21 4.46
C PHE A 166 2.29 0.60 5.28
N VAL A 167 3.47 0.18 4.80
CA VAL A 167 4.77 0.52 5.39
C VAL A 167 5.70 1.00 4.30
N ILE A 168 6.45 2.06 4.58
CA ILE A 168 7.59 2.52 3.80
C ILE A 168 8.86 2.01 4.48
N HIS A 169 9.81 1.54 3.68
CA HIS A 169 11.08 0.97 4.15
C HIS A 169 12.27 1.75 3.58
N LEU A 170 13.41 1.67 4.27
CA LEU A 170 14.71 1.87 3.63
C LEU A 170 15.02 0.70 2.69
N ALA A 171 15.98 0.90 1.79
CA ALA A 171 16.49 -0.13 0.88
C ALA A 171 17.05 -1.36 1.61
N ASN A 172 17.47 -1.21 2.88
CA ASN A 172 17.93 -2.30 3.75
C ASN A 172 16.79 -2.98 4.54
N THR A 173 15.53 -2.79 4.12
CA THR A 173 14.28 -3.32 4.69
C THR A 173 13.81 -2.73 6.02
N THR A 174 14.58 -1.81 6.64
CA THR A 174 14.16 -1.10 7.85
C THR A 174 12.85 -0.34 7.63
N ARG A 175 11.83 -0.56 8.47
CA ARG A 175 10.54 0.15 8.42
C ARG A 175 10.73 1.59 8.93
N VAL A 176 10.35 2.59 8.14
CA VAL A 176 10.55 4.01 8.49
C VAL A 176 9.28 4.77 8.81
N ALA A 177 8.19 4.45 8.12
CA ALA A 177 6.89 5.08 8.33
C ALA A 177 5.79 4.09 7.94
N CYS A 178 4.61 4.25 8.53
CA CYS A 178 3.46 3.39 8.28
C CYS A 178 2.16 4.09 8.66
N ALA A 179 1.06 3.63 8.09
CA ALA A 179 -0.28 4.10 8.44
C ALA A 179 -1.34 3.02 8.17
N ASP A 180 -2.40 3.07 8.97
CA ASP A 180 -3.58 2.22 8.83
C ASP A 180 -4.54 2.80 7.80
N PHE A 181 -5.16 1.93 7.00
CA PHE A 181 -6.28 2.31 6.13
C PHE A 181 -7.55 2.52 6.96
N VAL A 182 -8.25 3.60 6.62
CA VAL A 182 -9.54 3.99 7.19
C VAL A 182 -10.53 4.15 6.05
N ARG A 183 -11.71 3.55 6.19
CA ARG A 183 -12.81 3.64 5.22
C ARG A 183 -13.44 5.04 5.23
N GLY A 184 -13.73 5.57 4.05
CA GLY A 184 -14.44 6.82 3.78
C GLY A 184 -15.42 6.66 2.60
N GLY A 185 -16.48 7.50 2.56
CA GLY A 185 -17.59 7.46 1.56
C GLY A 185 -18.68 6.41 1.87
N SER A 186 -19.99 6.63 1.66
CA SER A 186 -20.79 7.77 1.19
C SER A 186 -22.05 7.92 2.05
N ASN A 187 -22.37 9.13 2.52
CA ASN A 187 -23.55 9.48 3.34
C ASN A 187 -23.74 8.72 4.67
N SER A 188 -22.77 8.82 5.58
CA SER A 188 -23.15 8.95 6.99
C SER A 188 -23.73 10.35 7.16
N THR A 189 -25.06 10.47 7.06
CA THR A 189 -25.77 11.43 7.92
C THR A 189 -25.11 11.26 9.28
N SER A 190 -24.37 12.28 9.70
CA SER A 190 -23.89 12.40 11.06
C SER A 190 -25.14 12.23 11.92
N LYS A 191 -25.38 11.00 12.40
CA LYS A 191 -26.14 10.79 13.62
C LYS A 191 -25.24 11.45 14.65
N GLY A 192 -25.40 12.77 14.78
CA GLY A 192 -24.96 13.48 15.94
C GLY A 192 -25.49 12.66 17.10
N ASP A 193 -24.57 12.28 17.97
CA ASP A 193 -24.86 11.60 19.20
C ASP A 193 -25.98 12.38 19.90
N LYS A 194 -27.22 11.92 19.69
CA LYS A 194 -28.32 12.29 20.55
C LYS A 194 -27.99 11.58 21.84
N SER A 195 -27.26 12.30 22.69
CA SER A 195 -27.17 12.03 24.11
C SER A 195 -28.61 11.87 24.61
N ALA A 196 -29.02 10.61 24.72
CA ALA A 196 -30.29 10.23 25.29
C ALA A 196 -30.16 10.46 26.78
N CYS A 197 -30.65 11.60 27.26
CA CYS A 197 -30.94 11.77 28.68
C CYS A 197 -32.03 10.75 29.05
N VAL A 198 -31.66 9.76 29.85
CA VAL A 198 -32.57 8.81 30.47
C VAL A 198 -33.46 9.58 31.44
N SER A 199 -34.77 9.51 31.21
CA SER A 199 -35.79 10.06 32.12
C SER A 199 -35.80 9.26 33.43
N GLY A 200 -35.26 9.88 34.48
CA GLY A 200 -35.50 9.55 35.89
C GLY A 200 -35.93 10.84 36.59
N ALA A 201 -37.00 10.77 37.37
CA ALA A 201 -37.78 11.92 37.85
C ALA A 201 -36.99 13.01 38.60
N LEU A 202 -37.63 14.20 38.62
CA LEU A 202 -37.43 15.39 39.47
C LEU A 202 -36.72 16.61 38.80
N ALA A 203 -37.58 17.55 38.38
CA ALA A 203 -37.40 19.01 38.27
C ALA A 203 -36.12 19.62 37.62
N GLY A 204 -36.30 20.28 36.46
CA GLY A 204 -35.48 21.45 36.06
C GLY A 204 -35.08 21.56 34.58
N GLY A 205 -35.87 22.30 33.79
CA GLY A 205 -35.42 23.18 32.68
C GLY A 205 -34.72 22.59 31.44
N CYS A 206 -35.44 22.48 30.32
CA CYS A 206 -34.89 22.48 28.95
C CYS A 206 -35.29 23.78 28.24
N PRO A 207 -34.34 24.63 27.78
CA PRO A 207 -34.63 25.67 26.81
C PRO A 207 -34.39 25.18 25.38
N SER A 208 -35.44 25.20 24.57
CA SER A 208 -35.39 25.03 23.10
C SER A 208 -34.68 26.21 22.42
N PRO A 209 -33.98 26.02 21.29
CA PRO A 209 -33.42 27.13 20.52
C PRO A 209 -34.49 27.75 19.60
N SER A 210 -34.75 29.04 19.81
CA SER A 210 -35.54 29.89 18.91
C SER A 210 -34.68 30.39 17.75
N ARG A 211 -35.24 30.30 16.53
CA ARG A 211 -34.77 30.96 15.32
C ARG A 211 -34.95 32.48 15.44
N SER A 212 -33.96 33.27 15.00
CA SER A 212 -34.08 34.68 14.55
C SER A 212 -32.73 35.06 13.90
N ALA A 213 -32.66 35.29 12.59
CA ALA A 213 -32.90 36.55 11.87
C ALA A 213 -31.63 37.45 11.79
N SER A 214 -31.31 37.86 10.55
CA SER A 214 -30.24 38.80 10.18
C SER A 214 -30.33 40.15 10.90
N PRO A 215 -29.26 40.95 10.85
CA PRO A 215 -29.38 42.16 10.04
C PRO A 215 -28.15 42.48 9.18
N SER A 216 -28.44 43.15 8.07
CA SER A 216 -27.57 43.82 7.13
C SER A 216 -26.99 45.13 7.70
N SER A 217 -25.77 45.47 7.28
CA SER A 217 -25.36 46.87 7.08
C SER A 217 -24.12 46.96 6.18
N ASP A 218 -24.24 47.86 5.21
CA ASP A 218 -23.36 48.22 4.12
C ASP A 218 -21.91 48.57 4.51
N HIS A 219 -20.99 48.34 3.58
CA HIS A 219 -20.13 49.42 3.06
C HIS A 219 -19.68 49.10 1.64
N SER A 220 -19.93 50.07 0.75
CA SER A 220 -19.83 49.97 -0.69
C SER A 220 -18.52 50.57 -1.24
N LEU A 221 -18.16 50.09 -2.44
CA LEU A 221 -17.34 50.69 -3.51
C LEU A 221 -15.82 50.91 -3.28
N ALA A 222 -15.01 50.19 -4.08
CA ALA A 222 -14.33 50.77 -5.25
C ALA A 222 -13.69 49.69 -6.16
N SER A 223 -14.15 49.60 -7.40
CA SER A 223 -13.35 49.23 -8.60
C SER A 223 -12.80 50.53 -9.21
N PRO A 224 -11.83 50.56 -10.17
CA PRO A 224 -11.47 49.56 -11.18
C PRO A 224 -9.93 49.29 -11.20
N THR A 225 -9.32 48.40 -11.99
CA THR A 225 -9.15 48.50 -13.46
C THR A 225 -8.46 47.25 -14.01
N THR A 226 -8.91 46.90 -15.21
CA THR A 226 -8.39 45.98 -16.22
C THR A 226 -6.92 46.25 -16.58
N MET A 227 -6.08 45.20 -16.64
CA MET A 227 -4.97 45.08 -17.62
C MET A 227 -4.63 43.60 -17.86
N SER A 228 -4.93 43.10 -19.07
CA SER A 228 -4.09 42.11 -19.76
C SER A 228 -2.92 42.87 -20.43
N PRO A 229 -1.76 42.22 -20.68
CA PRO A 229 -1.59 41.68 -22.02
C PRO A 229 -0.69 40.41 -22.14
N SER A 230 -1.03 39.60 -23.16
CA SER A 230 -0.18 38.89 -24.14
C SER A 230 1.12 38.18 -23.72
N SER A 231 1.07 36.84 -23.86
CA SER A 231 1.94 35.96 -24.65
C SER A 231 3.45 36.25 -24.78
N SER A 232 4.24 35.25 -24.40
CA SER A 232 5.42 34.84 -25.17
C SER A 232 5.78 33.39 -24.87
N SER A 233 5.49 32.54 -25.85
CA SER A 233 5.97 31.19 -26.03
C SER A 233 7.47 31.18 -26.34
N ASN A 234 8.26 30.48 -25.53
CA ASN A 234 9.61 30.05 -25.92
C ASN A 234 9.67 28.52 -25.89
N HIS A 235 9.54 27.94 -27.08
CA HIS A 235 9.94 26.59 -27.38
C HIS A 235 11.48 26.55 -27.47
N SER A 236 12.12 25.93 -26.49
CA SER A 236 13.51 25.52 -26.61
C SER A 236 13.55 24.02 -26.89
N LEU A 237 13.80 23.71 -28.17
CA LEU A 237 14.16 22.41 -28.69
C LEU A 237 15.44 21.93 -28.00
N VAL A 238 15.36 20.83 -27.26
CA VAL A 238 16.54 20.07 -26.84
C VAL A 238 16.48 18.72 -27.54
N SER A 239 17.50 18.46 -28.35
CA SER A 239 17.70 17.27 -29.14
C SER A 239 17.69 15.99 -28.28
N PRO A 240 17.12 14.88 -28.76
CA PRO A 240 17.30 13.58 -28.11
C PRO A 240 18.69 13.02 -28.41
N THR A 241 19.53 12.93 -27.39
CA THR A 241 20.75 12.11 -27.44
C THR A 241 20.33 10.64 -27.41
N THR A 242 20.50 9.96 -28.53
CA THR A 242 20.42 8.50 -28.67
C THR A 242 21.38 7.84 -27.69
N VAL A 243 20.85 7.13 -26.69
CA VAL A 243 21.63 6.18 -25.89
C VAL A 243 21.53 4.82 -26.59
N LEU A 244 22.67 4.33 -27.06
CA LEU A 244 22.84 3.01 -27.65
C LEU A 244 22.36 1.93 -26.65
N ALA A 245 21.35 1.17 -27.06
CA ALA A 245 20.95 -0.06 -26.41
C ALA A 245 22.09 -1.09 -26.57
N ALA A 246 22.69 -1.51 -25.45
CA ALA A 246 23.52 -2.70 -25.42
C ALA A 246 22.59 -3.92 -25.48
N ALA A 247 22.61 -4.61 -26.61
CA ALA A 247 21.94 -5.88 -26.83
C ALA A 247 22.53 -6.95 -25.88
N GLY A 248 21.89 -7.14 -24.73
CA GLY A 248 22.10 -8.30 -23.87
C GLY A 248 21.45 -9.53 -24.51
N LYS A 249 22.28 -10.48 -24.93
CA LYS A 249 21.90 -11.79 -25.47
C LYS A 249 20.80 -12.44 -24.64
N THR A 250 19.64 -12.64 -25.26
CA THR A 250 18.62 -13.58 -24.81
C THR A 250 19.19 -15.00 -24.92
N THR A 251 19.52 -15.62 -23.79
CA THR A 251 19.70 -17.07 -23.71
C THR A 251 18.33 -17.70 -23.46
N PRO A 252 17.78 -18.49 -24.40
CA PRO A 252 16.56 -19.24 -24.17
C PRO A 252 16.95 -20.53 -23.45
N LEU A 253 16.79 -20.60 -22.13
CA LEU A 253 17.02 -21.85 -21.41
C LEU A 253 15.77 -22.28 -20.68
N SER A 254 14.99 -23.05 -21.43
CA SER A 254 14.14 -24.17 -21.03
C SER A 254 14.88 -25.22 -20.16
N LEU A 255 15.56 -24.79 -19.10
CA LEU A 255 16.39 -25.63 -18.24
C LEU A 255 16.19 -25.36 -16.74
N ALA A 256 15.04 -24.79 -16.35
CA ALA A 256 14.61 -24.71 -14.95
C ALA A 256 13.73 -25.91 -14.52
N TRP A 257 13.72 -27.00 -15.29
CA TRP A 257 12.95 -28.21 -14.98
C TRP A 257 13.81 -29.33 -14.36
N TRP A 258 15.09 -29.07 -14.09
CA TRP A 258 16.08 -30.11 -13.73
C TRP A 258 16.74 -29.92 -12.36
N THR A 259 15.96 -29.53 -11.34
CA THR A 259 16.41 -29.69 -9.94
C THR A 259 15.37 -30.31 -9.01
N CYS A 260 14.25 -30.85 -9.54
CA CYS A 260 13.23 -31.51 -8.71
C CYS A 260 13.15 -33.05 -8.87
N ALA A 261 14.09 -33.67 -9.59
CA ALA A 261 14.08 -35.11 -9.89
C ALA A 261 15.40 -35.86 -9.59
N ILE A 262 16.12 -35.51 -8.52
CA ILE A 262 17.29 -36.28 -8.02
C ILE A 262 17.04 -36.76 -6.58
N GLY A 263 15.77 -37.06 -6.25
CA GLY A 263 15.38 -37.63 -4.95
C GLY A 263 14.62 -38.95 -5.03
N LEU A 264 14.38 -39.50 -6.24
CA LEU A 264 13.48 -40.64 -6.43
C LEU A 264 14.06 -41.79 -7.28
N LEU A 265 15.39 -41.91 -7.41
CA LEU A 265 15.99 -43.02 -8.19
C LEU A 265 17.18 -43.73 -7.52
N VAL A 266 17.29 -43.69 -6.19
CA VAL A 266 18.29 -44.49 -5.43
C VAL A 266 17.63 -45.51 -4.49
N ALA A 267 16.31 -45.56 -4.43
CA ALA A 267 15.59 -46.46 -3.50
C ALA A 267 15.10 -47.79 -4.13
N PHE A 268 15.63 -48.22 -5.28
CA PHE A 268 15.20 -49.48 -5.92
C PHE A 268 16.29 -50.46 -6.35
N LEU A 269 17.57 -50.19 -6.09
CA LEU A 269 18.66 -51.15 -6.30
C LEU A 269 19.69 -51.01 -5.17
N GLY A 270 19.47 -51.76 -4.09
CA GLY A 270 20.36 -51.85 -2.94
C GLY A 270 19.76 -52.72 -1.86
#